data_AF-X0WCR7-F1
#
_entry.id   AF-X0WCR7-F1
#
_cell.length_a   1.000
_cell.length_b   1.000
_cell.length_c   1.000
_cell.angle_alpha   90.00
_cell.angle_beta   90.00
_cell.angle_gamma   90.00
#
_symmetry.space_group_name_H-M   'P 1'
#
loop_
_entity.id
_entity.type
_entity.pdbx_description
1 polymer ?
#
loop_
_entity_poly.entity_id
_entity_poly.type
_entity_poly.pdbx_seq_one_letter_code
_entity_poly.pdbx_strand_id
1 'polypeptide(L)' 'EESGTMSDVLKYVSNYYARELKAVIKTTVSMIEPMMIVVMGVLVGFIAMSIILPIFKMSSVVTGK' A
#
# COMPACT_ATOMS: atom_id res chain seq x y z
N GLU A 1 42.05 -12.51 24.79
CA GLU A 1 40.66 -12.50 25.30
C GLU A 1 39.79 -11.33 24.81
N GLU A 2 40.31 -10.32 24.09
CA GLU A 2 39.51 -9.18 23.59
C GLU A 2 38.51 -9.50 22.46
N SER A 3 38.70 -10.60 21.73
CA SER A 3 37.81 -10.98 20.61
C SER A 3 36.45 -11.55 21.08
N GLY A 4 36.40 -12.12 22.28
CA GLY A 4 35.17 -12.70 22.84
C GLY A 4 34.08 -11.65 23.04
N THR A 5 34.44 -10.51 23.62
CA THR A 5 33.56 -9.34 23.78
C THR A 5 33.20 -8.69 22.45
N MET A 6 34.11 -8.65 21.48
CA MET A 6 33.84 -8.03 20.18
C MET A 6 32.82 -8.83 19.34
N SER A 7 32.90 -10.16 19.36
CA SER A 7 31.93 -11.04 18.68
C SER A 7 30.52 -10.89 19.28
N ASP A 8 30.43 -10.74 20.60
CA ASP A 8 29.17 -10.52 21.30
C ASP A 8 28.57 -9.13 21.00
N VAL A 9 29.40 -8.10 20.93
CA VAL A 9 28.98 -6.75 20.54
C VAL A 9 28.48 -6.72 19.09
N LEU A 10 29.19 -7.37 18.16
CA LEU A 10 28.75 -7.51 16.77
C LEU A 10 27.41 -8.23 16.64
N LYS A 11 27.19 -9.29 17.44
CA LYS A 11 25.90 -9.99 17.53
C LYS A 11 24.80 -9.09 18.07
N TYR A 12 25.08 -8.29 19.09
CA TYR A 12 24.11 -7.36 19.65
C TYR A 12 23.67 -6.32 18.61
N VAL A 13 24.63 -5.71 17.90
CA VAL A 13 24.36 -4.71 16.85
C VAL A 13 23.59 -5.32 15.68
N SER A 14 23.99 -6.51 15.23
CA SER A 14 23.26 -7.28 14.20
C SER A 14 21.80 -7.50 14.59
N ASN A 15 21.55 -8.00 15.81
CA ASN A 15 20.20 -8.26 16.30
C ASN A 15 19.39 -6.97 16.48
N TYR A 16 20.04 -5.87 16.85
CA TYR A 16 19.41 -4.55 16.95
C TYR A 16 18.91 -4.08 15.57
N TYR A 17 19.79 -4.02 14.57
CA TYR A 17 19.41 -3.60 13.22
C TYR A 17 18.42 -4.55 12.56
N ALA A 18 18.51 -5.86 12.82
CA ALA A 18 17.52 -6.82 12.32
C ALA A 18 16.11 -6.54 12.88
N ARG A 19 16.00 -6.13 14.15
CA ARG A 19 14.72 -5.74 14.75
C ARG A 19 14.22 -4.41 14.18
N GLU A 20 15.09 -3.43 14.04
CA GLU A 20 14.74 -2.13 13.49
C GLU A 20 14.30 -2.23 12.03
N LEU A 21 15.02 -3.00 11.21
CA LEU A 21 14.65 -3.29 9.83
C LEU A 21 13.30 -3.99 9.76
N LYS A 22 13.03 -4.98 10.62
CA LYS A 22 11.71 -5.63 10.68
C LYS A 22 10.59 -4.64 11.04
N ALA A 23 10.86 -3.71 11.96
CA ALA A 23 9.88 -2.68 12.32
C ALA A 23 9.59 -1.75 11.13
N VAL A 24 10.62 -1.29 10.43
CA VAL A 24 10.51 -0.44 9.24
C VAL A 24 9.79 -1.16 8.10
N ILE A 25 10.12 -2.42 7.85
CA ILE A 25 9.42 -3.23 6.83
C ILE A 25 7.95 -3.36 7.21
N LYS A 26 7.65 -3.66 8.48
CA LYS A 26 6.26 -3.80 8.95
C LYS A 26 5.46 -2.52 8.75
N THR A 27 6.01 -1.36 9.10
CA THR A 27 5.31 -0.07 8.90
C THR A 27 5.16 0.26 7.41
N THR A 28 6.19 -0.01 6.61
CA THR A 28 6.15 0.19 5.15
C THR A 28 5.05 -0.66 4.51
N VAL A 29 5.02 -1.95 4.80
CA VAL A 29 4.01 -2.88 4.26
C VAL A 29 2.61 -2.52 4.76
N SER A 30 2.46 -2.10 6.03
CA SER A 30 1.18 -1.65 6.59
C SER A 30 0.61 -0.42 5.88
N MET A 31 1.43 0.41 5.23
CA MET A 31 0.97 1.54 4.41
C MET A 31 0.67 1.17 2.96
N ILE A 32 1.26 0.08 2.45
CA ILE A 32 0.97 -0.42 1.10
C ILE A 32 -0.48 -0.93 1.00
N GLU A 33 -0.98 -1.61 2.04
CA GLU A 33 -2.35 -2.12 2.07
C GLU A 33 -3.42 -1.04 1.84
N PRO A 34 -3.46 0.10 2.58
CA PRO A 34 -4.43 1.15 2.30
C PRO A 34 -4.22 1.81 0.93
N MET A 35 -2.99 1.93 0.44
CA MET A 35 -2.75 2.44 -0.91
C MET A 35 -3.39 1.54 -1.99
N MET A 36 -3.28 0.22 -1.84
CA MET A 36 -3.90 -0.74 -2.77
C MET A 36 -5.42 -0.57 -2.81
N ILE A 37 -6.07 -0.36 -1.65
CA ILE A 37 -7.52 -0.14 -1.55
C ILE A 37 -7.91 1.18 -2.26
N VAL A 38 -7.16 2.26 -2.06
CA VAL A 38 -7.40 3.54 -2.72
C VAL A 38 -7.30 3.40 -4.24
N VAL A 39 -6.25 2.73 -4.75
CA VAL A 39 -6.08 2.49 -6.19
C VAL A 39 -7.24 1.66 -6.74
N MET A 40 -7.65 0.60 -6.03
CA MET A 40 -8.78 -0.24 -6.43
C MET A 40 -10.09 0.57 -6.49
N GLY A 41 -10.32 1.44 -5.50
CA GLY A 41 -11.48 2.34 -5.48
C GLY A 41 -11.50 3.31 -6.66
N VAL A 42 -10.35 3.87 -7.02
CA VAL A 42 -10.22 4.74 -8.20
C VAL A 42 -10.50 3.97 -9.49
N LEU A 43 -9.94 2.78 -9.65
CA LEU A 43 -10.18 1.95 -10.84
C LEU A 43 -11.66 1.58 -10.99
N VAL A 44 -12.29 1.12 -9.92
CA VAL A 44 -13.72 0.76 -9.91
C VAL A 44 -14.58 2.00 -10.16
N GLY A 45 -14.27 3.13 -9.53
CA GLY A 45 -14.96 4.40 -9.73
C GLY A 45 -14.85 4.91 -11.17
N PHE A 46 -13.69 4.76 -11.80
CA PHE A 46 -13.47 5.10 -13.20
C PHE A 46 -14.32 4.22 -14.15
N ILE A 47 -14.37 2.91 -13.89
CA ILE A 47 -15.21 1.99 -14.66
C ILE A 47 -16.69 2.34 -14.47
N ALA A 48 -17.12 2.62 -13.24
CA ALA A 48 -18.50 3.02 -12.95
C ALA A 48 -18.88 4.30 -13.69
N MET A 49 -18.04 5.34 -13.67
CA MET A 49 -18.26 6.56 -14.46
C MET A 49 -18.35 6.28 -15.96
N SER A 50 -17.50 5.39 -16.48
CA SER A 50 -17.49 5.01 -17.89
C SER A 50 -18.78 4.33 -18.34
N ILE A 51 -19.51 3.68 -17.43
CA ILE A 51 -20.81 3.05 -17.69
C ILE A 51 -21.98 4.00 -17.40
N ILE A 52 -21.92 4.76 -16.31
CA ILE A 52 -23.01 5.65 -15.87
C ILE A 52 -23.19 6.81 -16.85
N LEU A 53 -22.11 7.44 -17.32
CA LEU A 53 -22.19 8.57 -18.25
C LEU A 53 -22.94 8.23 -19.57
N PRO A 54 -22.63 7.13 -20.29
CA PRO A 54 -23.39 6.78 -21.49
C PRO A 54 -24.83 6.39 -21.17
N ILE A 55 -25.12 5.78 -20.01
CA ILE A 55 -26.51 5.53 -19.59
C ILE A 55 -27.27 6.85 -19.42
N PHE A 56 -26.68 7.85 -18.75
CA PHE A 56 -27.29 9.19 -18.63
C PHE A 56 -27.45 9.88 -19.98
N LYS A 57 -26.48 9.75 -20.89
CA LYS A 57 -26.60 10.27 -22.25
C LYS A 57 -27.71 9.57 -23.03
N MET A 58 -27.83 8.25 -22.94
CA MET A 58 -28.94 7.50 -23.57
C MET A 58 -30.29 7.85 -22.95
N SER A 59 -30.37 7.96 -21.62
CA SER A 59 -31.59 8.36 -20.90
C SER A 59 -32.03 9.77 -21.25
N SER A 60 -31.12 10.74 -21.32
CA SER A 60 -31.43 12.11 -21.75
C SER A 60 -31.80 12.20 -23.22
N VAL A 61 -31.22 11.37 -24.10
CA VAL A 61 -31.67 11.23 -25.49
C VAL A 61 -33.08 10.61 -25.56
N VAL A 62 -33.43 9.70 -24.64
CA VAL A 62 -34.76 9.08 -24.53
C VAL A 62 -35.80 9.99 -23.85
N THR A 63 -35.39 10.96 -23.03
CA THR A 63 -36.26 11.88 -22.27
C THR A 63 -36.32 13.31 -22.85
N GLY A 64 -35.39 13.68 -23.73
CA GLY A 64 -35.19 15.06 -24.21
C GLY A 64 -35.71 15.38 -25.60
N LYS A 65 -36.62 14.57 -26.15
CA LYS A 65 -37.72 14.87 -27.08
C LYS A 65 -38.52 13.59 -27.30
#